data_AF-A0A0Q1FZL9-F1
#
_entry.id   AF-A0A0Q1FZL9-F1
#
_cell.length_a   1.000
_cell.length_b   1.000
_cell.length_c   1.000
_cell.angle_alpha   90.00
_cell.angle_beta   90.00
_cell.angle_gamma   90.00
#
_symmetry.space_group_name_H-M   'P 1'
#
loop_
_entity.id
_entity.type
_entity.pdbx_description
1 polymer ?
#
loop_
_entity_poly.entity_id
_entity_poly.type
_entity_poly.pdbx_seq_one_letter_code
_entity_poly.pdbx_strand_id
1 'polypeptide(L)' 'MRDLVAVVGEEALSTRDQLYLRFADRFEKEYVTQGRDEDRTIEQTLDLGWDLLTDLPEGELKRIDEKYIKKYHPNYRTA' A
#
# COMPACT_ATOMS: atom_id res chain seq x y z
N MET A 1 -3.84 -8.38 12.24
CA MET A 1 -2.56 -8.79 11.61
C MET A 1 -1.39 -8.48 12.53
N ARG A 2 -1.31 -7.26 13.10
CA ARG A 2 -0.36 -6.92 14.18
C ARG A 2 -0.42 -7.86 15.39
N ASP A 3 -1.60 -8.34 15.76
CA ASP A 3 -1.74 -9.34 16.84
C ASP A 3 -1.07 -10.68 16.52
N LEU A 4 -1.01 -11.08 15.24
CA LEU A 4 -0.32 -12.29 14.82
C LEU A 4 1.20 -12.11 14.94
N VAL A 5 1.71 -10.93 14.54
CA VAL A 5 3.13 -10.60 14.65
C VAL A 5 3.58 -10.55 16.11
N ALA A 6 2.78 -9.93 16.97
CA ALA A 6 3.07 -9.82 18.40
C ALA A 6 3.12 -11.19 19.11
N VAL A 7 2.43 -12.20 18.55
CA VAL A 7 2.36 -13.55 19.12
C VAL A 7 3.41 -14.49 18.53
N VAL A 8 3.71 -14.39 17.22
CA VAL A 8 4.54 -15.37 16.49
C VAL A 8 5.95 -14.85 16.19
N GLY A 9 6.18 -13.53 16.26
CA GLY A 9 7.45 -12.86 15.94
C GLY A 9 7.61 -12.58 14.43
N GLU A 10 8.24 -11.45 14.07
CA GLU A 10 8.41 -11.04 12.66
C GLU A 10 9.20 -12.05 11.81
N GLU A 11 10.11 -12.80 12.43
CA GLU A 11 10.97 -13.78 11.76
C GLU A 11 10.21 -15.05 11.33
N ALA A 12 9.04 -15.30 11.90
CA ALA A 12 8.21 -16.47 11.57
C ALA A 12 7.21 -16.20 10.44
N LEU A 13 7.15 -14.96 9.95
CA LEU A 13 6.21 -14.56 8.91
C LEU A 13 6.66 -15.02 7.53
N SER A 14 5.69 -15.37 6.69
CA SER A 14 5.98 -15.59 5.28
C SER A 14 6.42 -14.27 4.62
N THR A 15 7.22 -14.35 3.55
CA THR A 15 7.61 -13.18 2.77
C THR A 15 6.41 -12.34 2.35
N ARG A 16 5.28 -12.98 2.04
CA ARG A 16 4.04 -12.28 1.71
C ARG A 16 3.50 -11.49 2.90
N ASP A 17 3.43 -12.09 4.09
CA ASP A 17 2.89 -11.41 5.27
C ASP A 17 3.80 -10.23 5.69
N GLN A 18 5.10 -10.35 5.49
CA GLN A 18 6.05 -9.23 5.67
C GLN A 18 5.75 -8.06 4.72
N LEU A 19 5.41 -8.32 3.46
CA LEU A 19 4.98 -7.26 2.51
C LEU A 19 3.70 -6.57 2.98
N TYR A 20 2.72 -7.33 3.48
CA TYR A 20 1.48 -6.76 4.03
C TYR A 20 1.72 -5.91 5.28
N LEU A 21 2.68 -6.27 6.14
CA LEU A 21 3.05 -5.45 7.29
C LEU A 21 3.73 -4.16 6.88
N ARG A 22 4.68 -4.24 5.94
CA ARG A 22 5.34 -3.05 5.39
C ARG A 22 4.32 -2.11 4.76
N PHE A 23 3.38 -2.65 3.98
CA PHE A 23 2.27 -1.89 3.42
C PHE A 23 1.44 -1.23 4.53
N ALA A 24 1.06 -1.95 5.58
CA ALA A 24 0.26 -1.40 6.67
C ALA A 24 0.98 -0.26 7.40
N ASP A 25 2.28 -0.41 7.67
CA ASP A 25 3.08 0.61 8.33
C ASP A 25 3.23 1.88 7.48
N ARG A 26 3.46 1.73 6.17
CA ARG A 26 3.48 2.87 5.25
C ARG A 26 2.10 3.50 5.10
N PHE A 27 1.04 2.70 5.02
CA PHE A 27 -0.33 3.20 4.94
C PHE A 27 -0.67 4.09 6.16
N GLU A 28 -0.33 3.67 7.37
CA GLU A 28 -0.54 4.48 8.57
C GLU A 28 0.26 5.79 8.52
N LYS A 29 1.54 5.74 8.12
CA LYS A 29 2.46 6.88 8.16
C LYS A 29 2.28 7.87 7.01
N GLU A 30 1.95 7.40 5.81
CA GLU A 30 1.95 8.18 4.58
C GLU A 30 0.51 8.51 4.11
N TYR A 31 -0.42 7.57 4.26
CA TYR A 31 -1.80 7.75 3.79
C TYR A 31 -2.72 8.33 4.86
N VAL A 32 -2.74 7.71 6.05
CA VAL A 32 -3.65 8.09 7.14
C VAL A 32 -3.13 9.32 7.88
N THR A 33 -1.83 9.34 8.17
CA THR A 33 -1.21 10.48 8.84
C THR A 33 -1.06 11.63 7.85
N GLN A 34 -1.72 12.73 8.17
CA GLN A 34 -1.72 13.96 7.39
C GLN A 34 -1.35 15.12 8.33
N GLY A 35 -0.55 16.07 7.83
CA GLY A 35 -0.17 17.25 8.57
C GLY A 35 -1.38 18.11 8.95
N ARG A 36 -1.25 18.88 10.04
CA ARG A 36 -2.34 19.75 10.53
C ARG A 36 -2.87 20.74 9.48
N ASP A 37 -1.97 21.25 8.65
CA ASP A 37 -2.26 22.24 7.61
C ASP A 37 -2.09 21.65 6.20
N GLU A 38 -2.04 20.32 6.10
CA GLU A 38 -1.96 19.63 4.81
C GLU A 38 -3.37 19.48 4.24
N ASP A 39 -3.57 19.94 3.01
CA ASP A 39 -4.83 19.83 2.28
C ASP A 39 -4.58 19.06 0.98
N ARG A 40 -4.91 17.75 1.01
CA ARG A 40 -4.71 16.85 -0.13
C ARG A 40 -5.95 16.87 -1.01
N THR A 41 -5.74 17.17 -2.29
CA THR A 41 -6.74 16.89 -3.31
C THR A 41 -7.00 15.38 -3.41
N ILE A 42 -8.16 15.01 -3.95
CA ILE A 42 -8.48 13.60 -4.18
C ILE A 42 -7.46 12.91 -5.09
N GLU A 43 -6.90 13.63 -6.06
CA GLU A 43 -5.88 13.10 -6.98
C GLU A 43 -4.58 12.77 -6.26
N GLN A 44 -4.10 13.66 -5.39
CA GLN A 44 -2.92 13.40 -4.55
C GLN A 44 -3.13 12.21 -3.63
N THR A 45 -4.30 12.11 -3.00
CA THR A 45 -4.65 10.97 -2.15
C THR A 45 -4.66 9.66 -2.94
N LEU A 46 -5.25 9.66 -4.15
CA LEU A 46 -5.26 8.48 -5.01
C LEU A 46 -3.85 8.11 -5.50
N ASP A 47 -3.02 9.09 -5.86
CA ASP A 47 -1.63 8.87 -6.26
C ASP A 47 -0.82 8.26 -5.10
N LEU A 48 -0.99 8.74 -3.86
CA LEU A 48 -0.39 8.12 -2.67
C LEU A 48 -0.86 6.69 -2.47
N GLY A 49 -2.16 6.43 -2.66
CA GLY A 49 -2.70 5.08 -2.58
C GLY A 49 -2.07 4.14 -3.61
N TRP A 50 -1.90 4.60 -4.85
CA TRP A 50 -1.25 3.83 -5.91
C TRP A 50 0.24 3.59 -5.64
N ASP A 51 0.95 4.55 -5.06
CA ASP A 51 2.34 4.37 -4.64
C ASP A 51 2.47 3.31 -3.54
N LEU A 52 1.60 3.33 -2.54
CA LEU A 52 1.59 2.34 -1.47
C LEU A 52 1.29 0.93 -1.98
N LEU A 53 0.39 0.80 -2.96
CA LEU A 53 0.05 -0.49 -3.56
C LEU A 53 1.22 -1.13 -4.32
N THR A 54 2.26 -0.37 -4.67
CA THR A 54 3.46 -0.92 -5.35
C THR A 54 4.27 -1.87 -4.46
N ASP A 55 4.11 -1.81 -3.14
CA ASP A 55 4.77 -2.75 -2.21
C ASP A 55 4.16 -4.16 -2.29
N LEU A 56 2.95 -4.28 -2.82
CA LEU A 56 2.26 -5.56 -2.99
C LEU A 56 2.48 -6.08 -4.42
N PRO A 57 2.68 -7.39 -4.60
CA PRO A 57 2.68 -7.99 -5.94
C PRO A 57 1.34 -7.77 -6.64
N GLU A 58 1.36 -7.55 -7.96
CA GLU A 58 0.13 -7.29 -8.73
C GLU A 58 -0.94 -8.38 -8.57
N GLY A 59 -0.52 -9.64 -8.43
CA GLY A 59 -1.43 -10.78 -8.17
C GLY A 59 -2.20 -10.70 -6.84
N GLU A 60 -1.77 -9.83 -5.92
CA GLU A 60 -2.47 -9.56 -4.66
C GLU A 60 -3.52 -8.43 -4.80
N LEU A 61 -3.50 -7.64 -5.88
CA LEU A 61 -4.43 -6.53 -6.15
C LEU A 61 -5.80 -7.02 -6.68
N LYS A 62 -6.37 -8.06 -6.06
CA LYS A 62 -7.56 -8.80 -6.52
C LYS A 62 -8.86 -7.99 -6.56
N ARG A 63 -8.87 -6.80 -5.94
CA ARG A 63 -10.04 -5.91 -5.87
C ARG A 63 -10.03 -4.78 -6.89
N ILE A 64 -9.00 -4.71 -7.73
CA ILE A 64 -8.84 -3.65 -8.71
C ILE A 64 -8.86 -4.29 -10.10
N ASP A 65 -9.74 -3.78 -10.98
CA ASP A 65 -9.78 -4.25 -12.36
C ASP A 65 -8.41 -4.02 -13.04
N GLU A 66 -7.98 -5.00 -13.83
CA GLU A 66 -6.69 -4.95 -14.57
C GLU A 66 -6.56 -3.68 -15.44
N LYS A 67 -7.67 -3.19 -16.00
CA LYS A 67 -7.70 -1.95 -16.79
C LYS A 67 -7.27 -0.72 -15.98
N TYR A 68 -7.54 -0.70 -14.67
CA TYR A 68 -7.14 0.40 -13.79
C TYR A 68 -5.70 0.22 -13.32
N ILE A 69 -5.27 -1.01 -13.05
CA ILE A 69 -3.87 -1.32 -12.74
C ILE A 69 -2.97 -0.84 -13.88
N LYS A 70 -3.27 -1.27 -15.12
CA LYS A 70 -2.49 -0.88 -16.30
C LYS A 70 -2.49 0.62 -16.60
N LYS A 71 -3.52 1.35 -16.14
CA LYS A 71 -3.67 2.78 -16.40
C LYS A 71 -3.04 3.66 -15.32
N TYR A 72 -3.14 3.26 -14.06
CA TYR A 72 -2.84 4.12 -12.92
C TYR A 72 -1.71 3.61 -12.03
N HIS A 73 -1.39 2.32 -12.08
CA HIS A 73 -0.30 1.78 -11.27
C HIS A 73 1.05 2.36 -11.75
N PRO A 74 1.93 2.83 -10.84
CA PRO A 74 3.18 3.51 -11.20
C PRO A 74 4.08 2.71 -12.15
N ASN A 75 4.08 1.38 -12.06
CA ASN A 75 4.86 0.51 -12.96
C ASN A 75 4.44 0.57 -14.43
N TYR A 76 3.21 1.00 -14.74
CA TYR A 76 2.68 1.08 -16.10
C TYR A 76 2.43 2.51 -16.59
N ARG A 77 2.29 3.45 -15.64
CA ARG A 77 2.10 4.86 -15.95
C ARG A 77 3.41 5.43 -16.51
N THR A 78 3.44 5.69 -17.82
CA THR A 78 4.54 6.42 -18.45
C THR A 78 4.48 7.89 -18.02
N ALA A 79 5.62 8.46 -17.63
CA ALA A 79 5.75 9.88 -17.28
C ALA A 79 5.52 10.80 -18.49
#